data_AF-A0A2I0PJP1-F1
#
_entry.id   AF-A0A2I0PJP1-F1
#
_cell.length_a   1.000
_cell.length_b   1.000
_cell.length_c   1.000
_cell.angle_alpha   90.00
_cell.angle_beta   90.00
_cell.angle_gamma   90.00
#
_symmetry.space_group_name_H-M   'P 1'
#
loop_
_entity.id
_entity.type
_entity.pdbx_description
1 polymer ?
#
loop_
_entity_poly.entity_id
_entity_poly.type
_entity_poly.pdbx_seq_one_letter_code
_entity_poly.pdbx_strand_id
1 'polypeptide(L)'
;MKMKILALIAICVIAASAVSFAEPASAAKKGYLIDHGTKYFTDEGDGSPDKITWKTYWYTKNTRKVVRTFYFKNDAGKWINCGSDIFTMKKVSKTKLKLVQVSGTYKKTSYLKTKKTTRKYYWYVFRPKNLTGYKQGPPV
;
A
#
# COMPACT_ATOMS: atom_id res chain seq x y z
N MET A 1 -45.14 -24.85 20.86
CA MET A 1 -43.75 -24.50 21.22
C MET A 1 -42.77 -24.46 20.04
N LYS A 2 -42.87 -25.39 19.06
CA LYS A 2 -41.94 -25.50 17.92
C LYS A 2 -41.89 -24.27 16.98
N MET A 3 -43.02 -23.60 16.74
CA MET A 3 -43.09 -22.39 15.88
C MET A 3 -42.30 -21.18 16.43
N LYS A 4 -42.19 -21.05 17.76
CA LYS A 4 -41.45 -19.93 18.39
C LYS A 4 -39.93 -20.09 18.22
N ILE A 5 -39.44 -21.34 18.17
CA ILE A 5 -38.02 -21.66 17.97
C ILE A 5 -37.61 -21.37 16.52
N LEU A 6 -38.46 -21.73 15.55
CA LEU A 6 -38.21 -21.45 14.13
C LEU A 6 -38.14 -19.95 13.83
N ALA A 7 -39.02 -19.15 14.43
CA ALA A 7 -38.98 -17.70 14.31
C ALA A 7 -37.69 -17.11 14.91
N LEU A 8 -37.26 -17.63 16.07
CA LEU A 8 -36.01 -17.21 16.71
C LEU A 8 -34.79 -17.52 15.83
N ILE A 9 -34.73 -18.71 15.23
CA ILE A 9 -33.65 -19.10 14.32
C ILE A 9 -33.64 -18.22 13.06
N ALA A 10 -34.79 -17.92 12.48
CA ALA A 10 -34.89 -17.04 11.32
C ALA A 10 -34.37 -15.63 11.62
N ILE A 11 -34.70 -15.08 12.80
CA ILE A 11 -34.19 -13.78 13.26
C ILE A 11 -32.66 -13.83 13.45
N CYS A 12 -32.13 -14.91 14.04
CA CYS A 12 -30.69 -15.09 14.20
C CYS A 12 -29.95 -15.19 12.85
N VAL A 13 -30.53 -15.86 11.84
CA VAL A 13 -29.94 -15.97 10.50
C VAL A 13 -29.94 -14.61 9.77
N ILE A 14 -31.03 -13.85 9.87
CA ILE A 14 -31.11 -12.50 9.28
C ILE A 14 -30.12 -11.56 9.97
N ALA A 15 -30.01 -11.59 11.30
CA ALA A 15 -29.05 -10.80 12.06
C ALA A 15 -27.59 -11.16 11.73
N ALA A 16 -27.26 -12.45 11.63
CA ALA A 16 -25.92 -12.92 11.25
C ALA A 16 -25.55 -12.51 9.81
N SER A 17 -26.51 -12.53 8.89
CA SER A 17 -26.30 -12.04 7.53
C SER A 17 -26.06 -10.52 7.51
N ALA A 18 -26.81 -9.74 8.28
CA ALA A 18 -26.63 -8.29 8.38
C ALA A 18 -25.26 -7.90 8.96
N VAL A 19 -24.74 -8.64 9.93
CA VAL A 19 -23.39 -8.41 10.48
C VAL A 19 -22.30 -8.76 9.44
N SER A 20 -22.50 -9.81 8.64
CA SER A 20 -21.58 -10.20 7.57
C SER A 20 -21.50 -9.16 6.43
N PHE A 21 -22.56 -8.38 6.21
CA PHE A 21 -22.61 -7.30 5.22
C PHE A 21 -22.35 -5.89 5.80
N ALA A 22 -22.33 -5.72 7.12
CA ALA A 22 -22.04 -4.44 7.77
C ALA A 22 -20.52 -4.14 7.86
N GLU A 23 -19.65 -5.14 7.72
CA GLU A 23 -18.21 -4.98 7.89
C GLU A 23 -17.38 -4.46 6.68
N PRO A 24 -17.82 -4.37 5.41
CA PRO A 24 -16.95 -3.86 4.36
C PRO A 24 -16.98 -2.32 4.27
N ALA A 25 -17.99 -1.63 4.79
CA ALA A 25 -18.13 -0.18 4.63
C ALA A 25 -17.20 0.64 5.56
N SER A 26 -16.97 0.16 6.80
CA SER A 26 -16.02 0.79 7.73
C SER A 26 -14.57 0.48 7.36
N ALA A 27 -14.31 -0.74 6.87
CA ALA A 27 -13.01 -1.14 6.31
C ALA A 27 -12.66 -0.42 5.00
N ALA A 28 -13.63 0.06 4.21
CA ALA A 28 -13.38 0.83 2.98
C ALA A 28 -12.58 2.14 3.20
N LYS A 29 -12.53 2.67 4.43
CA LYS A 29 -11.65 3.82 4.78
C LYS A 29 -10.18 3.41 4.95
N LYS A 30 -9.91 2.15 5.30
CA LYS A 30 -8.58 1.56 5.48
C LYS A 30 -8.35 0.57 4.34
N GLY A 31 -7.86 1.05 3.18
CA GLY A 31 -7.67 0.22 1.99
C GLY A 31 -7.04 -1.15 2.28
N TYR A 32 -7.36 -2.16 1.47
CA TYR A 32 -6.95 -3.55 1.68
C TYR A 32 -5.44 -3.72 1.46
N LEU A 33 -4.72 -4.31 2.42
CA LEU A 33 -3.31 -4.65 2.24
C LEU A 33 -3.17 -5.72 1.14
N ILE A 34 -2.39 -5.44 0.10
CA ILE A 34 -2.22 -6.31 -1.07
C ILE A 34 -0.77 -6.72 -1.37
N ASP A 35 0.21 -6.06 -0.75
CA ASP A 35 1.63 -6.42 -0.80
C ASP A 35 2.33 -5.82 0.41
N HIS A 36 3.33 -6.50 0.93
CA HIS A 36 4.24 -5.96 1.92
C HIS A 36 5.59 -6.68 1.80
N GLY A 37 6.62 -6.09 2.37
CA GLY A 37 7.91 -6.74 2.41
C GLY A 37 8.97 -5.90 3.10
N THR A 38 10.13 -6.52 3.22
CA THR A 38 11.35 -5.92 3.73
C THR A 38 12.45 -6.23 2.73
N LYS A 39 13.29 -5.24 2.43
CA LYS A 39 14.51 -5.42 1.67
C LYS A 39 15.67 -4.85 2.45
N TYR A 40 16.75 -5.62 2.55
CA TYR A 40 18.02 -5.18 3.08
C TYR A 40 18.94 -4.75 1.94
N PHE A 41 19.74 -3.72 2.17
CA PHE A 41 20.78 -3.25 1.26
C PHE A 41 21.88 -2.61 2.11
N THR A 42 23.02 -2.34 1.49
CA THR A 42 24.13 -1.64 2.13
C THR A 42 24.34 -0.38 1.31
N ASP A 43 24.34 0.78 1.95
CA ASP A 43 24.71 2.01 1.25
C ASP A 43 26.21 1.96 0.92
N GLU A 44 26.57 2.30 -0.31
CA GLU A 44 27.95 2.23 -0.79
C GLU A 44 28.85 3.28 -0.09
N GLY A 45 28.24 4.28 0.57
CA GLY A 45 28.94 5.39 1.23
C GLY A 45 29.45 5.10 2.64
N ASP A 46 28.64 4.47 3.49
CA ASP A 46 28.98 4.25 4.91
C ASP A 46 29.14 2.77 5.29
N GLY A 47 28.79 1.85 4.38
CA GLY A 47 28.83 0.41 4.63
C GLY A 47 27.81 -0.07 5.67
N SER A 48 26.94 0.81 6.18
CA SER A 48 25.93 0.46 7.16
C SER A 48 24.83 -0.37 6.50
N PRO A 49 24.37 -1.45 7.14
CA PRO A 49 23.22 -2.18 6.64
C PRO A 49 21.97 -1.33 6.82
N ASP A 50 21.30 -1.08 5.71
CA ASP A 50 20.02 -0.42 5.62
C ASP A 50 18.91 -1.43 5.33
N LYS A 51 17.68 -1.05 5.67
CA LYS A 51 16.50 -1.74 5.16
C LYS A 51 15.39 -0.78 4.81
N ILE A 52 14.63 -1.19 3.82
CA ILE A 52 13.35 -0.61 3.45
C ILE A 52 12.27 -1.61 3.79
N THR A 53 11.21 -1.16 4.47
CA THR A 53 9.96 -1.91 4.58
C THR A 53 8.89 -1.21 3.76
N TRP A 54 7.94 -1.97 3.23
CA TRP A 54 6.80 -1.37 2.55
C TRP A 54 5.50 -2.10 2.84
N LYS A 55 4.40 -1.35 2.72
CA LYS A 55 3.03 -1.84 2.72
C LYS A 55 2.25 -1.18 1.59
N THR A 56 1.59 -1.98 0.77
CA THR A 56 0.78 -1.51 -0.35
C THR A 56 -0.68 -1.81 -0.09
N TYR A 57 -1.50 -0.77 -0.21
CA TYR A 57 -2.91 -0.80 0.06
C TYR A 57 -3.72 -0.50 -1.20
N TRP A 58 -4.77 -1.28 -1.42
CA TRP A 58 -5.78 -1.08 -2.44
C TRP A 58 -7.01 -0.40 -1.84
N TYR A 59 -7.25 0.87 -2.22
CA TYR A 59 -8.40 1.63 -1.70
C TYR A 59 -9.60 1.53 -2.62
N THR A 60 -9.39 1.68 -3.94
CA THR A 60 -10.44 1.55 -4.95
C THR A 60 -9.84 0.98 -6.23
N LYS A 61 -10.66 0.50 -7.17
CA LYS A 61 -10.20 -0.01 -8.48
C LYS A 61 -9.14 0.89 -9.14
N ASN A 62 -9.26 2.20 -8.95
CA ASN A 62 -8.40 3.21 -9.55
C ASN A 62 -7.35 3.80 -8.59
N THR A 63 -7.32 3.44 -7.31
CA THR A 63 -6.43 4.06 -6.31
C THR A 63 -5.66 3.02 -5.51
N ARG A 64 -4.34 3.17 -5.46
CA ARG A 64 -3.42 2.40 -4.61
C ARG A 64 -2.52 3.35 -3.82
N LYS A 65 -2.16 2.97 -2.60
CA LYS A 65 -1.15 3.67 -1.81
C LYS A 65 -0.04 2.71 -1.42
N VAL A 66 1.20 3.16 -1.51
CA VAL A 66 2.37 2.45 -0.99
C VAL A 66 2.94 3.30 0.12
N VAL A 67 3.10 2.73 1.31
CA VAL A 67 3.86 3.31 2.40
C VAL A 67 5.20 2.60 2.42
N ARG A 68 6.28 3.36 2.35
CA ARG A 68 7.66 2.88 2.40
C ARG A 68 8.34 3.51 3.60
N THR A 69 9.03 2.73 4.41
CA THR A 69 9.75 3.20 5.60
C THR A 69 11.20 2.76 5.50
N PHE A 70 12.11 3.67 5.82
CA PHE A 70 13.55 3.46 5.77
C PHE A 70 14.10 3.29 7.17
N TYR A 71 15.08 2.41 7.30
CA TYR A 71 15.79 2.19 8.53
C TYR A 71 17.27 2.02 8.23
N PHE A 72 18.09 2.58 9.12
CA PHE A 72 19.51 2.26 9.23
C PHE A 72 19.75 1.50 10.53
N LYS A 73 20.89 0.81 10.61
CA LYS A 73 21.32 0.14 11.83
C LYS A 73 22.31 1.05 12.58
N ASN A 74 22.03 1.37 13.84
CA ASN A 74 22.97 2.14 14.66
C ASN A 74 24.14 1.29 15.17
N ASP A 75 25.11 1.92 15.83
CA ASP A 75 26.30 1.26 16.41
C ASP A 75 25.95 0.15 17.42
N ALA A 76 24.82 0.28 18.10
CA ALA A 76 24.29 -0.75 19.03
C ALA A 76 23.58 -1.91 18.30
N GLY A 77 23.62 -1.96 16.97
CA GLY A 77 22.99 -2.99 16.16
C GLY A 77 21.46 -2.89 16.06
N LYS A 78 20.85 -1.79 16.50
CA LYS A 78 19.39 -1.58 16.49
C LYS A 78 18.95 -0.86 15.22
N TRP A 79 17.81 -1.28 14.67
CA TRP A 79 17.19 -0.62 13.53
C TRP A 79 16.48 0.66 13.96
N ILE A 80 16.91 1.80 13.41
CA ILE A 80 16.32 3.11 13.67
C ILE A 80 15.56 3.58 12.43
N ASN A 81 14.33 4.03 12.61
CA ASN A 81 13.53 4.59 11.53
C ASN A 81 14.05 5.99 11.18
N CYS A 82 14.51 6.20 9.95
CA CYS A 82 15.00 7.50 9.49
C CYS A 82 13.99 8.27 8.61
N GLY A 83 12.86 7.66 8.25
CA GLY A 83 11.85 8.36 7.46
C GLY A 83 10.84 7.44 6.78
N SER A 84 9.82 8.06 6.19
CA SER A 84 8.81 7.33 5.41
C SER A 84 8.30 8.15 4.23
N ASP A 85 8.04 7.43 3.14
CA ASP A 85 7.40 7.95 1.94
C ASP A 85 6.02 7.33 1.75
N ILE A 86 5.09 8.13 1.25
CA ILE A 86 3.77 7.67 0.82
C ILE A 86 3.62 7.96 -0.67
N PHE A 87 3.43 6.92 -1.47
CA PHE A 87 3.12 7.02 -2.89
C PHE A 87 1.65 6.70 -3.14
N THR A 88 0.88 7.64 -3.66
CA THR A 88 -0.50 7.43 -4.09
C THR A 88 -0.58 7.38 -5.62
N MET A 89 -1.00 6.23 -6.16
CA MET A 89 -1.29 6.03 -7.58
C MET A 89 -2.79 6.16 -7.81
N LYS A 90 -3.21 7.08 -8.68
CA LYS A 90 -4.61 7.25 -9.10
C LYS A 90 -4.72 7.20 -10.63
N LYS A 91 -5.57 6.32 -11.17
CA LYS A 91 -5.90 6.35 -12.60
C LYS A 91 -6.82 7.55 -12.86
N VAL A 92 -6.41 8.47 -13.73
CA VAL A 92 -7.17 9.71 -14.03
C VAL A 92 -7.85 9.69 -15.39
N SER A 93 -7.29 8.97 -16.36
CA SER A 93 -7.95 8.69 -17.64
C SER A 93 -7.47 7.36 -18.21
N LYS A 94 -8.01 6.92 -19.34
CA LYS A 94 -7.56 5.69 -20.04
C LYS A 94 -6.05 5.70 -20.29
N THR A 95 -5.45 6.86 -20.58
CA THR A 95 -4.03 7.01 -20.96
C THR A 95 -3.18 7.77 -19.95
N LYS A 96 -3.73 8.21 -18.82
CA LYS A 96 -2.99 8.96 -17.79
C LYS A 96 -3.14 8.35 -16.40
N LEU A 97 -2.06 8.34 -15.63
CA LEU A 97 -2.00 7.94 -14.21
C LEU A 97 -1.33 9.07 -13.42
N LYS A 98 -1.94 9.49 -12.32
CA LYS A 98 -1.38 10.44 -11.37
C LYS A 98 -0.62 9.68 -10.28
N LEU A 99 0.63 10.06 -10.03
CA LEU A 99 1.46 9.60 -8.93
C LEU A 99 1.71 10.79 -8.00
N VAL A 100 1.36 10.64 -6.72
CA VAL A 100 1.66 11.64 -5.68
C VAL A 100 2.60 11.00 -4.69
N GLN A 101 3.76 11.60 -4.48
CA GLN A 101 4.69 11.24 -3.41
C GLN A 101 4.58 12.26 -2.29
N VAL A 102 4.55 11.79 -1.05
CA VAL A 102 4.63 12.60 0.16
C VAL A 102 5.76 12.05 1.02
N SER A 103 6.67 12.91 1.47
CA SER A 103 7.81 12.58 2.33
C SER A 103 8.00 13.70 3.35
N GLY A 104 7.63 13.47 4.62
CA GLY A 104 7.53 14.55 5.59
C GLY A 104 6.63 15.70 5.11
N THR A 105 7.17 16.91 5.04
CA THR A 105 6.48 18.10 4.52
C THR A 105 6.54 18.22 2.99
N TYR A 106 7.36 17.42 2.32
CA TYR A 106 7.52 17.46 0.87
C TYR A 106 6.38 16.71 0.16
N LYS A 107 5.86 17.29 -0.93
CA LYS A 107 4.83 16.69 -1.78
C LYS A 107 5.14 16.91 -3.25
N LYS A 108 5.33 15.81 -3.99
CA LYS A 108 5.51 15.82 -5.45
C LYS A 108 4.31 15.19 -6.14
N THR A 109 3.81 15.85 -7.19
CA THR A 109 2.78 15.30 -8.06
C THR A 109 3.33 15.13 -9.47
N SER A 110 3.11 13.97 -10.06
CA SER A 110 3.51 13.68 -11.43
C SER A 110 2.38 12.98 -12.20
N TYR A 111 2.28 13.28 -13.49
CA TYR A 111 1.30 12.67 -14.39
C TYR A 111 2.03 11.82 -15.43
N LEU A 112 1.74 10.53 -15.43
CA LEU A 112 2.40 9.54 -16.27
C LEU A 112 1.49 9.16 -17.44
N LYS A 113 2.01 9.25 -18.67
CA LYS A 113 1.33 8.79 -19.88
C LYS A 113 1.40 7.26 -19.94
N THR A 114 0.35 6.57 -19.52
CA THR A 114 0.27 5.11 -19.53
C THR A 114 -1.16 4.60 -19.65
N LYS A 115 -1.35 3.55 -20.46
CA LYS A 115 -2.61 2.78 -20.55
C LYS A 115 -2.78 1.77 -19.41
N LYS A 116 -1.73 1.52 -18.61
CA LYS A 116 -1.77 0.55 -17.51
C LYS A 116 -2.75 1.02 -16.41
N THR A 117 -3.48 0.08 -15.82
CA THR A 117 -4.24 0.31 -14.58
C THR A 117 -3.27 0.52 -13.42
N THR A 118 -3.73 1.06 -12.28
CA THR A 118 -2.84 1.19 -11.10
C THR A 118 -2.31 -0.17 -10.63
N ARG A 119 -3.06 -1.27 -10.82
CA ARG A 119 -2.60 -2.64 -10.54
C ARG A 119 -1.40 -3.02 -11.40
N LYS A 120 -1.56 -2.93 -12.73
CA LYS A 120 -0.51 -3.29 -13.69
C LYS A 120 0.69 -2.38 -13.55
N TYR A 121 0.47 -1.07 -13.37
CA TYR A 121 1.55 -0.12 -13.15
C TYR A 121 2.32 -0.43 -11.86
N TYR A 122 1.62 -0.75 -10.77
CA TYR A 122 2.25 -1.12 -9.51
C TYR A 122 3.19 -2.32 -9.66
N TRP A 123 2.68 -3.46 -10.13
CA TRP A 123 3.44 -4.71 -10.20
C TRP A 123 4.56 -4.69 -11.24
N TYR A 124 4.34 -4.06 -12.40
CA TYR A 124 5.30 -4.13 -13.51
C TYR A 124 6.25 -2.93 -13.61
N VAL A 125 5.97 -1.82 -12.93
CA VAL A 125 6.78 -0.60 -13.06
C VAL A 125 7.20 -0.09 -11.69
N PHE A 126 6.25 0.20 -10.81
CA PHE A 126 6.55 0.86 -9.54
C PHE A 126 7.34 -0.04 -8.59
N ARG A 127 6.83 -1.24 -8.29
CA ARG A 127 7.43 -2.16 -7.32
C ARG A 127 8.84 -2.58 -7.72
N PRO A 128 9.10 -3.01 -8.98
CA PRO A 128 10.46 -3.35 -9.40
C PRO A 128 11.45 -2.19 -9.27
N LYS A 129 11.04 -0.99 -9.69
CA LYS A 129 11.91 0.20 -9.67
C LYS A 129 12.16 0.74 -8.26
N ASN A 130 11.15 0.76 -7.40
CA ASN A 130 11.19 1.54 -6.14
C ASN A 130 11.30 0.69 -4.87
N LEU A 131 11.01 -0.62 -4.96
CA LEU A 131 10.93 -1.51 -3.78
C LEU A 131 11.90 -2.70 -3.87
N THR A 132 12.29 -3.11 -5.08
CA THR A 132 13.23 -4.23 -5.26
C THR A 132 14.62 -3.81 -5.72
N GLY A 133 14.88 -2.51 -5.92
CA GLY A 133 16.19 -1.93 -6.21
C GLY A 133 16.70 -2.22 -7.63
N TYR A 134 16.46 -1.27 -8.53
CA TYR A 134 17.40 -0.98 -9.62
C TYR A 134 18.39 0.06 -9.09
N LYS A 135 19.68 -0.07 -9.43
CA LYS A 135 20.69 0.97 -9.22
C LYS A 135 20.08 2.32 -9.65
N GLN A 136 20.18 3.33 -8.80
CA GLN A 136 19.68 4.68 -9.12
C GLN A 136 20.47 5.25 -10.30
N GLY A 137 20.06 4.93 -11.53
CA GLY A 137 20.32 5.78 -12.68
C GLY A 137 19.35 6.97 -12.62
N PRO A 138 19.77 8.17 -13.05
CA PRO A 138 18.91 9.34 -13.06
C PRO A 138 17.63 9.07 -13.87
N PRO A 139 16.51 9.70 -13.50
CA PRO A 139 15.26 9.58 -14.26
C PRO A 139 15.45 10.15 -15.67
N VAL A 140 15.34 9.29 -16.69
CA VAL A 140 15.05 9.66 -18.08
C VAL A 140 13.60 10.12 -18.19
#